data_AF-A0A9W9EZX0-F1
#
_entry.id   AF-A0A9W9EZX0-F1
#
_cell.length_a   1.000
_cell.length_b   1.000
_cell.length_c   1.000
_cell.angle_alpha   90.00
_cell.angle_beta   90.00
_cell.angle_gamma   90.00
#
_symmetry.space_group_name_H-M   'P 1'
#
loop_
_entity.id
_entity.type
_entity.pdbx_description
1 polymer ?
#
loop_
_entity_poly.entity_id
_entity_poly.type
_entity_poly.pdbx_seq_one_letter_code
_entity_poly.pdbx_strand_id
1 'polypeptide(L)'
;MVSNLSIISHPVAVTLPEVKWLLDLTSLNQWAPALNAEVPREILDMIQPLVPQSSIIGARGDVIDGPARQAKTERLKTQVNVLYTTIQQANQDFWSALASPARHLAARPSASSAGSVEETQLTLMWNYQSWGETPGAMEFIKAQSTK
;
A
#
# COMPACT_ATOMS: atom_id res chain seq x y z
N MET A 1 -9.31 31.10 3.87
CA MET A 1 -7.94 30.83 3.39
C MET A 1 -7.99 29.47 2.73
N VAL A 2 -7.85 29.41 1.40
CA VAL A 2 -8.09 28.18 0.63
C VAL A 2 -6.96 27.19 0.96
N SER A 3 -7.31 26.06 1.54
CA SER A 3 -6.38 24.94 1.74
C SER A 3 -5.88 24.50 0.37
N ASN A 4 -4.65 24.88 0.02
CA ASN A 4 -4.02 24.37 -1.17
C ASN A 4 -3.83 22.87 -0.94
N LEU A 5 -4.55 22.02 -1.68
CA LEU A 5 -4.40 20.58 -1.60
C LEU A 5 -2.94 20.25 -1.90
N SER A 6 -2.25 19.64 -0.94
CA SER A 6 -0.87 19.20 -1.09
C SER A 6 -0.72 18.37 -2.36
N ILE A 7 0.36 18.62 -3.11
CA ILE A 7 0.65 17.96 -4.39
C ILE A 7 0.83 16.45 -4.18
N ILE A 8 1.33 16.04 -3.01
CA ILE A 8 1.53 14.64 -2.67
C ILE A 8 0.29 13.97 -2.05
N SER A 9 -0.74 14.73 -1.63
CA SER A 9 -1.88 14.14 -0.91
C SER A 9 -2.66 13.12 -1.75
N HIS A 10 -2.91 13.44 -3.03
CA HIS A 10 -3.62 12.51 -3.91
C HIS A 10 -2.79 11.25 -4.24
N PRO A 11 -1.53 11.34 -4.71
CA PRO A 11 -0.75 10.14 -5.00
C PRO A 11 -0.52 9.28 -3.75
N VAL A 12 -0.36 9.88 -2.56
CA VAL A 12 -0.28 9.12 -1.30
C VAL A 12 -1.56 8.32 -1.06
N ALA A 13 -2.73 8.96 -1.22
CA ALA A 13 -4.01 8.29 -1.06
C ALA A 13 -4.21 7.15 -2.08
N VAL A 14 -3.74 7.32 -3.33
CA VAL A 14 -3.80 6.28 -4.39
C VAL A 14 -2.79 5.16 -4.16
N THR A 15 -1.67 5.44 -3.50
CA THR A 15 -0.66 4.40 -3.21
C THR A 15 -1.21 3.36 -2.23
N LEU A 16 -2.03 3.76 -1.26
CA LEU A 16 -2.59 2.84 -0.27
C LEU A 16 -3.41 1.67 -0.87
N PRO A 17 -4.41 1.89 -1.74
CA PRO A 17 -5.16 0.78 -2.35
C PRO A 17 -4.29 -0.07 -3.27
N GLU A 18 -3.30 0.50 -3.96
CA GLU A 18 -2.33 -0.25 -4.78
C GLU A 18 -1.45 -1.16 -3.91
N VAL A 19 -0.95 -0.66 -2.77
CA VAL A 19 -0.22 -1.45 -1.76
C VAL A 19 -1.10 -2.56 -1.19
N LYS A 20 -2.34 -2.24 -0.80
CA LYS A 20 -3.30 -3.23 -0.29
C LYS A 20 -3.52 -4.36 -1.30
N TRP A 21 -3.75 -4.02 -2.57
CA TRP A 21 -3.92 -5.02 -3.61
C TRP A 21 -2.65 -5.84 -3.81
N LEU A 22 -1.48 -5.21 -3.83
CA LEU A 22 -0.21 -5.92 -3.92
C LEU A 22 -0.02 -6.93 -2.77
N LEU A 23 -0.37 -6.56 -1.54
CA LEU A 23 -0.31 -7.45 -0.37
C LEU A 23 -1.25 -8.65 -0.51
N ASP A 24 -2.49 -8.43 -0.96
CA ASP A 24 -3.46 -9.49 -1.21
C ASP A 24 -2.97 -10.49 -2.27
N LEU A 25 -2.41 -10.01 -3.40
CA LEU A 25 -1.87 -10.90 -4.44
C LEU A 25 -0.62 -11.63 -3.99
N THR A 26 0.24 -10.97 -3.23
CA THR A 26 1.47 -11.58 -2.70
C THR A 26 1.11 -12.70 -1.72
N SER A 27 0.11 -12.50 -0.87
CA SER A 27 -0.39 -13.51 0.06
C SER A 27 -0.93 -14.74 -0.68
N LEU A 28 -1.71 -14.54 -1.75
CA LEU A 28 -2.17 -15.62 -2.62
C LEU A 28 -1.01 -16.41 -3.26
N ASN A 29 0.03 -15.71 -3.74
CA ASN A 29 1.20 -16.35 -4.36
C ASN A 29 2.03 -17.14 -3.34
N GLN A 30 2.06 -16.74 -2.07
CA GLN A 30 2.76 -17.47 -1.01
C GLN A 30 1.98 -18.69 -0.52
N TRP A 31 0.65 -18.60 -0.47
CA TRP A 31 -0.22 -19.69 -0.02
C TRP A 31 -0.35 -20.84 -1.02
N ALA A 32 -0.46 -20.53 -2.31
CA ALA A 32 -0.73 -21.55 -3.33
C ALA A 32 0.33 -22.68 -3.40
N PRO A 33 1.65 -22.40 -3.33
CA PRO A 33 2.66 -23.45 -3.30
C PRO A 33 2.70 -24.22 -1.97
N ALA A 34 2.43 -23.56 -0.84
CA ALA A 34 2.54 -24.16 0.49
C ALA A 34 1.49 -25.25 0.74
N LEU A 35 0.28 -25.09 0.21
CA LEU A 35 -0.81 -26.04 0.43
C LEU A 35 -0.94 -27.11 -0.67
N ASN A 36 -0.37 -26.89 -1.86
CA ASN A 36 -0.43 -27.83 -2.98
C ASN A 36 0.20 -29.20 -2.68
N ALA A 37 1.06 -29.30 -1.66
CA ALA A 37 1.72 -30.55 -1.27
C ALA A 37 0.91 -31.39 -0.26
N GLU A 38 0.00 -30.79 0.51
CA GLU A 38 -0.64 -31.44 1.67
C GLU A 38 -2.16 -31.48 1.60
N VAL A 39 -2.79 -30.68 0.72
CA VAL A 39 -4.23 -30.47 0.73
C VAL A 39 -4.85 -30.88 -0.62
N PRO A 40 -5.94 -31.67 -0.63
CA PRO A 40 -6.69 -32.00 -1.85
C PRO A 40 -7.15 -30.75 -2.59
N ARG A 41 -7.20 -30.83 -3.92
CA ARG A 41 -7.48 -29.68 -4.79
C ARG A 41 -8.84 -29.04 -4.50
N GLU A 42 -9.84 -29.85 -4.15
CA GLU A 42 -11.18 -29.38 -3.82
C GLU A 42 -11.18 -28.46 -2.60
N ILE A 43 -10.35 -28.78 -1.59
CA ILE A 43 -10.21 -27.96 -0.39
C ILE A 43 -9.40 -26.69 -0.70
N LEU A 44 -8.39 -26.79 -1.57
CA LEU A 44 -7.65 -25.61 -2.05
C LEU A 44 -8.56 -24.61 -2.77
N ASP A 45 -9.43 -25.11 -3.65
CA ASP A 45 -10.36 -24.29 -4.42
C ASP A 45 -11.39 -23.60 -3.50
N MET A 46 -11.72 -24.19 -2.35
CA MET A 46 -12.58 -23.57 -1.32
C MET A 46 -11.85 -22.51 -0.49
N ILE A 47 -10.54 -22.68 -0.22
CA ILE A 47 -9.77 -21.80 0.66
C ILE A 47 -9.19 -20.60 -0.10
N GLN A 48 -8.73 -20.78 -1.34
CA GLN A 48 -8.07 -19.71 -2.11
C GLN A 48 -8.87 -18.40 -2.18
N PRO A 49 -10.20 -18.41 -2.40
CA PRO A 49 -11.02 -17.20 -2.37
C PRO A 49 -11.04 -16.45 -1.03
N LEU A 50 -10.70 -17.14 0.08
CA LEU A 50 -10.72 -16.58 1.44
C LEU A 50 -9.37 -16.00 1.87
N VAL A 51 -8.31 -16.22 1.10
CA VAL A 51 -6.95 -15.74 1.42
C VAL A 51 -6.81 -14.21 1.29
N PRO A 52 -7.35 -13.54 0.27
CA PRO A 52 -7.29 -12.09 0.16
C PRO A 52 -8.11 -11.41 1.26
N GLN A 53 -7.65 -10.27 1.77
CA GLN A 53 -8.43 -9.46 2.70
C GLN A 53 -9.65 -8.83 2.02
N SER A 54 -9.55 -8.58 0.72
CA SER A 54 -10.66 -8.09 -0.11
C SER A 54 -11.51 -9.24 -0.66
N SER A 55 -12.77 -9.31 -0.22
CA SER A 55 -13.76 -10.26 -0.76
C SER A 55 -14.00 -10.08 -2.27
N ILE A 56 -13.82 -8.88 -2.81
CA ILE A 56 -13.90 -8.60 -4.24
C ILE A 56 -12.74 -9.28 -4.99
N ILE A 57 -11.54 -9.30 -4.41
CA ILE A 57 -10.39 -9.99 -4.99
C ILE A 57 -10.59 -11.50 -4.90
N GLY A 58 -11.10 -12.00 -3.77
CA GLY A 58 -11.47 -13.40 -3.58
C GLY A 58 -12.53 -13.91 -4.56
N ALA A 59 -13.46 -13.05 -4.98
CA ALA A 59 -14.50 -13.41 -5.96
C ALA A 59 -14.02 -13.44 -7.42
N ARG A 60 -12.80 -12.96 -7.71
CA ARG A 60 -12.28 -12.82 -9.08
C ARG A 60 -11.44 -14.02 -9.49
N GLY A 61 -12.06 -14.97 -10.18
CA GLY A 61 -11.38 -16.15 -10.73
C GLY A 61 -10.17 -15.81 -11.61
N ASP A 62 -10.21 -14.69 -12.36
CA ASP A 62 -9.09 -14.20 -13.18
C ASP A 62 -7.85 -13.78 -12.36
N VAL A 63 -8.05 -13.47 -11.08
CA VAL A 63 -7.01 -13.08 -10.13
C VAL A 63 -6.55 -14.27 -9.29
N ILE A 64 -7.39 -15.29 -9.16
CA ILE A 64 -7.06 -16.53 -8.47
C ILE A 64 -6.25 -17.49 -9.38
N ASP A 65 -6.37 -17.36 -10.70
CA ASP A 65 -5.56 -18.15 -11.64
C ASP A 65 -4.07 -17.76 -11.60
N GLY A 66 -3.19 -18.76 -11.52
CA GLY A 66 -1.76 -18.61 -11.20
C GLY A 66 -0.96 -17.75 -12.17
N PRO A 67 -0.96 -18.05 -13.49
CA PRO A 67 -0.16 -17.30 -14.46
C PRO A 67 -0.62 -15.84 -14.62
N ALA A 68 -1.95 -15.60 -14.66
CA ALA A 68 -2.51 -14.26 -14.75
C ALA A 68 -2.21 -13.44 -13.49
N ARG A 69 -2.29 -14.06 -12.30
CA ARG A 69 -1.96 -13.43 -11.02
C ARG A 69 -0.51 -12.95 -10.96
N GLN A 70 0.45 -13.75 -11.40
CA GLN A 70 1.87 -13.37 -11.37
C GLN A 70 2.13 -12.12 -12.22
N ALA A 71 1.64 -12.08 -13.45
CA ALA A 71 1.78 -10.90 -14.31
C ALA A 71 1.12 -9.65 -13.70
N LYS A 72 -0.06 -9.80 -13.08
CA LYS A 72 -0.76 -8.71 -12.38
C LYS A 72 0.03 -8.24 -11.15
N THR A 73 0.65 -9.16 -10.41
CA THR A 73 1.49 -8.87 -9.24
C THR A 73 2.72 -8.04 -9.65
N GLU A 74 3.44 -8.42 -10.70
CA GLU A 74 4.62 -7.69 -11.17
C GLU A 74 4.27 -6.30 -11.70
N ARG A 75 3.13 -6.17 -12.40
CA ARG A 75 2.60 -4.87 -12.82
C ARG A 75 2.29 -3.98 -11.61
N LEU A 76 1.61 -4.50 -10.59
CA LEU A 76 1.29 -3.80 -9.35
C LEU A 76 2.55 -3.34 -8.60
N LYS A 77 3.57 -4.20 -8.48
CA LYS A 77 4.87 -3.82 -7.91
C LYS A 77 5.47 -2.61 -8.64
N THR A 78 5.42 -2.63 -9.97
CA THR A 78 5.92 -1.52 -10.80
C THR A 78 5.13 -0.23 -10.54
N GLN A 79 3.80 -0.30 -10.50
CA GLN A 79 2.93 0.85 -10.22
C GLN A 79 3.18 1.43 -8.83
N VAL A 80 3.24 0.58 -7.80
CA VAL A 80 3.58 0.99 -6.43
C VAL A 80 4.95 1.65 -6.37
N ASN A 81 5.95 1.09 -7.05
CA ASN A 81 7.29 1.66 -7.11
C ASN A 81 7.29 3.05 -7.78
N VAL A 82 6.59 3.21 -8.90
CA VAL A 82 6.47 4.51 -9.59
C VAL A 82 5.83 5.55 -8.67
N LEU A 83 4.73 5.21 -7.99
CA LEU A 83 4.06 6.09 -7.04
C LEU A 83 5.01 6.46 -5.88
N TYR A 84 5.70 5.46 -5.31
CA TYR A 84 6.68 5.65 -4.25
C TYR A 84 7.77 6.65 -4.67
N THR A 85 8.39 6.43 -5.84
CA THR A 85 9.44 7.32 -6.35
C THR A 85 8.93 8.71 -6.68
N THR A 86 7.70 8.83 -7.19
CA THR A 86 7.08 10.11 -7.53
C THR A 86 6.87 10.95 -6.27
N ILE A 87 6.33 10.33 -5.20
CA ILE A 87 6.14 11.00 -3.92
C ILE A 87 7.49 11.36 -3.28
N GLN A 88 8.48 10.46 -3.32
CA GLN A 88 9.82 10.72 -2.79
C GLN A 88 10.51 11.89 -3.51
N GLN A 89 10.33 12.00 -4.83
CA GLN A 89 10.87 13.12 -5.63
C GLN A 89 10.17 14.44 -5.32
N ALA A 90 8.85 14.40 -5.10
CA ALA A 90 8.08 15.58 -4.76
C ALA A 90 8.31 16.05 -3.30
N ASN A 91 8.52 15.11 -2.37
CA ASN A 91 8.73 15.37 -0.96
C ASN A 91 9.55 14.23 -0.32
N GLN A 92 10.84 14.49 -0.10
CA GLN A 92 11.81 13.48 0.33
C GLN A 92 11.57 12.96 1.75
N ASP A 93 10.88 13.74 2.57
CA ASP A 93 10.64 13.41 3.97
C ASP A 93 9.42 12.51 4.15
N PHE A 94 8.51 12.45 3.16
CA PHE A 94 7.18 11.86 3.36
C PHE A 94 7.21 10.40 3.84
N TRP A 95 7.92 9.52 3.13
CA TRP A 95 7.92 8.09 3.49
C TRP A 95 8.60 7.83 4.84
N SER A 96 9.65 8.58 5.15
CA SER A 96 10.33 8.51 6.45
C SER A 96 9.41 8.95 7.58
N ALA A 97 8.64 10.01 7.36
CA ALA A 97 7.70 10.56 8.30
C ALA A 97 6.46 9.65 8.47
N LEU A 98 6.01 8.97 7.41
CA LEU A 98 4.96 7.96 7.50
C LEU A 98 5.41 6.75 8.35
N ALA A 99 6.66 6.30 8.16
CA ALA A 99 7.22 5.19 8.94
C ALA A 99 7.46 5.56 10.42
N SER A 100 7.77 6.83 10.70
CA SER A 100 8.10 7.37 12.04
C SER A 100 7.36 8.70 12.32
N PRO A 101 6.05 8.64 12.64
CA PRO A 101 5.14 9.78 12.52
C PRO A 101 5.10 10.72 13.73
N ALA A 102 5.66 10.34 14.88
CA ALA A 102 5.38 10.97 16.17
C ALA A 102 5.52 12.50 16.16
N ARG A 103 6.69 13.03 15.76
CA ARG A 103 6.93 14.48 15.70
C ARG A 103 6.11 15.18 14.61
N HIS A 104 5.75 14.47 13.54
CA HIS A 104 5.05 15.03 12.39
C HIS A 104 3.54 15.14 12.64
N LEU A 105 2.92 14.18 13.34
CA LEU A 105 1.49 14.22 13.69
C LEU A 105 1.16 15.22 14.82
N ALA A 106 2.14 15.49 15.69
CA ALA A 106 2.00 16.49 16.75
C ALA A 106 2.09 17.94 16.22
N ALA A 107 2.64 18.14 15.02
CA ALA A 107 2.83 19.45 14.44
C ALA A 107 1.50 20.13 14.06
N ARG A 108 1.50 21.47 14.08
CA ARG A 108 0.35 22.30 13.69
C ARG A 108 0.85 23.41 12.75
N PRO A 109 1.21 23.07 11.51
CA PRO A 109 1.71 24.05 10.55
C PRO A 109 0.61 25.06 10.20
N SER A 110 0.96 26.35 10.20
CA SER A 110 0.06 27.44 9.83
C SER A 110 0.01 27.68 8.31
N ALA A 111 1.07 27.26 7.60
CA ALA A 111 1.19 27.30 6.16
C ALA A 111 2.10 26.15 5.69
N SER A 112 2.01 25.78 4.42
CA SER A 112 2.92 24.83 3.78
C SER A 112 3.24 25.26 2.35
N SER A 113 4.40 24.83 1.85
CA SER A 113 4.78 24.93 0.43
C SER A 113 5.03 23.53 -0.15
N ALA A 114 4.97 23.39 -1.47
CA ALA A 114 5.30 22.14 -2.13
C ALA A 114 6.72 21.66 -1.74
N GLY A 115 6.85 20.38 -1.40
CA GLY A 115 8.08 19.71 -0.96
C GLY A 115 8.52 20.03 0.47
N SER A 116 7.77 20.86 1.22
CA SER A 116 8.13 21.23 2.60
C SER A 116 7.79 20.15 3.62
N VAL A 117 8.41 20.22 4.79
CA VAL A 117 8.09 19.36 5.94
C VAL A 117 6.66 19.63 6.42
N GLU A 118 6.18 20.87 6.33
CA GLU A 118 4.81 21.24 6.67
C GLU A 118 3.79 20.57 5.74
N GLU A 119 4.13 20.42 4.45
CA GLU A 119 3.33 19.64 3.50
C GLU A 119 3.28 18.16 3.90
N THR A 120 4.40 17.58 4.32
CA THR A 120 4.47 16.22 4.86
C THR A 120 3.57 16.06 6.08
N GLN A 121 3.66 16.99 7.03
CA GLN A 121 2.88 16.97 8.27
C GLN A 121 1.38 17.03 7.99
N LEU A 122 0.96 17.97 7.13
CA LEU A 122 -0.45 18.07 6.71
C LEU A 122 -0.90 16.78 6.03
N THR A 123 -0.14 16.28 5.05
CA THR A 123 -0.50 15.05 4.33
C THR A 123 -0.61 13.84 5.26
N LEU A 124 0.30 13.72 6.23
CA LEU A 124 0.22 12.68 7.26
C LEU A 124 -1.02 12.82 8.13
N MET A 125 -1.38 14.02 8.57
CA MET A 125 -2.60 14.23 9.37
C MET A 125 -3.86 13.71 8.67
N TRP A 126 -3.94 13.83 7.34
CA TRP A 126 -5.10 13.36 6.56
C TRP A 126 -5.06 11.86 6.24
N ASN A 127 -3.88 11.27 6.10
CA ASN A 127 -3.75 9.91 5.55
C ASN A 127 -3.35 8.86 6.59
N TYR A 128 -2.66 9.26 7.67
CA TYR A 128 -1.99 8.33 8.58
C TYR A 128 -2.92 7.24 9.14
N GLN A 129 -4.14 7.62 9.54
CA GLN A 129 -5.12 6.68 10.07
C GLN A 129 -5.47 5.59 9.04
N SER A 130 -5.77 5.95 7.79
CA SER A 130 -6.11 4.99 6.74
C SER A 130 -4.98 4.00 6.45
N TRP A 131 -3.73 4.46 6.50
CA TRP A 131 -2.55 3.60 6.37
C TRP A 131 -2.41 2.65 7.57
N GLY A 132 -2.64 3.14 8.79
CA GLY A 132 -2.60 2.32 10.01
C GLY A 132 -3.73 1.30 10.12
N GLU A 133 -4.90 1.59 9.57
CA GLU A 133 -6.05 0.68 9.54
C GLU A 133 -5.95 -0.38 8.44
N THR A 134 -5.04 -0.22 7.48
CA THR A 134 -4.81 -1.19 6.39
C THR A 134 -3.77 -2.22 6.82
N PRO A 135 -4.15 -3.49 7.03
CA PRO A 135 -3.23 -4.49 7.57
C PRO A 135 -2.03 -4.72 6.63
N GLY A 136 -0.82 -4.68 7.19
CA GLY A 136 0.44 -4.89 6.47
C GLY A 136 0.97 -3.65 5.72
N ALA A 137 0.21 -2.56 5.61
CA ALA A 137 0.64 -1.38 4.87
C ALA A 137 1.79 -0.64 5.57
N MET A 138 1.74 -0.51 6.89
CA MET A 138 2.80 0.14 7.68
C MET A 138 4.10 -0.67 7.68
N GLU A 139 3.99 -2.00 7.76
CA GLU A 139 5.12 -2.93 7.66
C GLU A 139 5.76 -2.85 6.26
N PHE A 140 4.94 -2.79 5.21
CA PHE A 140 5.39 -2.60 3.84
C PHE A 140 6.22 -1.32 3.71
N ILE A 141 5.71 -0.19 4.20
CA ILE A 141 6.44 1.09 4.15
C ILE A 141 7.76 1.03 4.92
N LYS A 142 7.76 0.49 6.14
CA LYS A 142 8.99 0.33 6.95
C LYS A 142 10.04 -0.53 6.24
N ALA A 143 9.62 -1.59 5.57
CA ALA A 143 10.52 -2.47 4.82
C ALA A 143 11.12 -1.78 3.58
N GLN A 144 10.39 -0.87 2.93
CA GLN A 144 10.91 -0.08 1.81
C GLN A 144 11.91 0.97 2.26
N SER A 145 11.70 1.59 3.43
CA SER A 145 12.58 2.64 3.97
C SER A 145 13.91 2.14 4.55
N THR A 146 14.14 0.81 4.59
CA THR A 146 15.37 0.19 5.11
C THR A 146 16.33 -0.26 3.99
N LYS A 147 15.95 -0.05 2.73
CA LYS A 147 16.81 -0.30 1.55
C LYS A 147 17.53 0.96 1.11
#